data_AF-A0A6B2G478-F1
#
_entry.id   AF-A0A6B2G478-F1
#
_cell.length_a   1.000
_cell.length_b   1.000
_cell.length_c   1.000
_cell.angle_alpha   90.00
_cell.angle_beta   90.00
_cell.angle_gamma   90.00
#
_symmetry.space_group_name_H-M   'P 1'
#
loop_
_entity.id
_entity.type
_entity.pdbx_description
1 polymer ?
#
loop_
_entity_poly.entity_id
_entity_poly.type
_entity_poly.pdbx_seq_one_letter_code
_entity_poly.pdbx_strand_id
1 'polypeptide(L)'
;MAKLKDIDNWEYLENGNEVFFLYNIDPDYCMFLEEDDMNRNKVESYSLNQIRPTLSWNKLVLKFRDRTINEFMTVFLDGVRFMSVAPNLGAINSVSSDILTFQYFIEDSLEFAVEKLFLSIKHGGISPDSFQQSNLFKNIVVFKDQTEMEKVLQSLKSKEDIIKEKCEPSKDDIKNCRLRLSMDFNNNELQSLNLKNICQEEKVSEYVINYLNDMRQNISIKD
;
A
#
# COMPACT_ATOMS: atom_id res chain seq x y z
N MET A 1 5.49 6.82 18.29
CA MET A 1 5.62 7.67 17.07
C MET A 1 6.97 8.38 16.96
N ALA A 2 7.45 9.08 18.00
CA ALA A 2 8.71 9.85 17.91
C ALA A 2 9.92 9.03 17.42
N LYS A 3 10.07 7.79 17.90
CA LYS A 3 11.18 6.90 17.48
C LYS A 3 11.14 6.47 16.02
N LEU A 4 9.96 6.16 15.46
CA LEU A 4 9.84 5.79 14.04
C LEU A 4 10.02 6.98 13.09
N LYS A 5 9.88 8.21 13.60
CA LYS A 5 10.24 9.44 12.87
C LYS A 5 11.74 9.72 12.89
N ASP A 6 12.47 9.10 13.81
CA ASP A 6 13.92 9.18 13.96
C ASP A 6 14.58 8.09 13.10
N ILE A 7 14.34 8.20 11.79
CA ILE A 7 14.68 7.21 10.77
C ILE A 7 16.18 6.88 10.76
N ASP A 8 17.03 7.88 10.93
CA ASP A 8 18.49 7.72 10.85
C ASP A 8 19.07 6.82 11.96
N ASN A 9 18.29 6.57 13.03
CA ASN A 9 18.68 5.70 14.13
C ASN A 9 18.08 4.29 14.04
N TRP A 10 17.36 3.96 12.97
CA TRP A 10 16.94 2.60 12.68
C TRP A 10 17.93 1.91 11.75
N GLU A 11 18.37 0.73 12.17
CA GLU A 11 19.22 -0.14 11.37
C GLU A 11 18.41 -1.30 10.83
N TYR A 12 18.62 -1.62 9.55
CA TYR A 12 18.10 -2.79 8.88
C TYR A 12 19.15 -3.91 8.91
N LEU A 13 18.76 -5.10 9.36
CA LEU A 13 19.66 -6.23 9.53
C LEU A 13 19.07 -7.49 8.89
N GLU A 14 19.93 -8.21 8.17
CA GLU A 14 19.68 -9.53 7.61
C GLU A 14 20.62 -10.55 8.27
N ASN A 15 20.07 -11.63 8.84
CA ASN A 15 20.85 -12.73 9.38
C ASN A 15 20.30 -14.07 8.87
N GLY A 16 20.88 -14.58 7.78
CA GLY A 16 20.35 -15.76 7.09
C GLY A 16 18.98 -15.46 6.49
N ASN A 17 17.94 -16.14 6.97
CA ASN A 17 16.56 -15.92 6.53
C ASN A 17 15.79 -14.94 7.45
N GLU A 18 16.41 -14.44 8.51
CA GLU A 18 15.78 -13.52 9.45
C GLU A 18 16.05 -12.08 9.03
N VAL A 19 14.97 -11.29 9.01
CA VAL A 19 15.01 -9.85 8.75
C VAL A 19 14.47 -9.14 9.99
N PHE A 20 15.24 -8.18 10.50
CA PHE A 20 14.84 -7.39 11.66
C PHE A 20 15.37 -5.96 11.60
N PHE A 21 14.76 -5.10 12.40
CA PHE A 21 15.08 -3.68 12.50
C PHE A 21 15.40 -3.35 13.94
N LEU A 22 16.50 -2.64 14.16
CA LEU A 22 16.95 -2.26 15.50
C LEU A 22 17.01 -0.74 15.63
N TYR A 23 16.50 -0.21 16.74
CA TYR A 23 16.65 1.21 17.05
C TYR A 23 17.94 1.44 17.87
N ASN A 24 18.95 2.05 17.27
CA ASN A 24 20.31 2.12 17.80
C ASN A 24 20.44 2.87 19.14
N ILE A 25 19.58 3.85 19.38
CA ILE A 25 19.59 4.64 20.63
C ILE A 25 19.04 3.81 21.80
N ASP A 26 18.07 2.94 21.53
CA ASP A 26 17.41 2.11 22.54
C ASP A 26 17.06 0.74 21.93
N PRO A 27 18.04 -0.19 21.91
CA PRO A 27 17.91 -1.51 21.26
C PRO A 27 16.78 -2.39 21.80
N ASP A 28 16.21 -2.05 22.97
CA ASP A 28 14.99 -2.68 23.47
C ASP A 28 13.79 -2.44 22.52
N TYR A 29 13.85 -1.40 21.67
CA TYR A 29 12.92 -1.15 20.56
C TYR A 29 13.42 -1.79 19.27
N CYS A 30 12.66 -2.74 18.75
CA CYS A 30 13.01 -3.50 17.57
C CYS A 30 11.76 -3.96 16.80
N MET A 31 11.95 -4.34 15.54
CA MET A 31 10.90 -4.94 14.71
C MET A 31 11.38 -6.23 14.08
N PHE A 32 10.52 -7.25 14.02
CA PHE A 32 10.82 -8.54 13.40
C PHE A 32 9.77 -8.87 12.36
N LEU A 33 10.17 -9.56 11.29
CA LEU A 33 9.22 -10.19 10.39
C LEU A 33 8.81 -11.56 10.92
N GLU A 34 7.51 -11.81 10.89
CA GLU A 34 6.89 -13.10 11.11
C GLU A 34 6.19 -13.53 9.81
N GLU A 35 6.09 -14.84 9.57
CA GLU A 35 5.31 -15.37 8.46
C GLU A 35 3.81 -15.09 8.68
N ASP A 36 3.10 -14.82 7.58
CA ASP A 36 1.64 -14.73 7.60
C ASP A 36 1.05 -16.08 7.16
N ASP A 37 0.46 -16.81 8.10
CA ASP A 37 -0.09 -18.16 7.88
C ASP A 37 -1.45 -18.14 7.12
N MET A 38 -1.88 -16.97 6.66
CA MET A 38 -3.16 -16.81 5.97
C MET A 38 -3.02 -16.98 4.47
N ASN A 39 -4.00 -17.65 3.85
CA ASN A 39 -4.11 -17.69 2.40
C ASN A 39 -4.67 -16.36 1.88
N ARG A 40 -3.78 -15.39 1.65
CA ARG A 40 -4.11 -14.07 1.11
C ARG A 40 -3.98 -14.00 -0.40
N ASN A 41 -4.52 -12.94 -0.99
CA ASN A 41 -4.36 -12.65 -2.42
C ASN A 41 -2.87 -12.53 -2.75
N LYS A 42 -2.42 -13.07 -3.89
CA LYS A 42 -1.02 -12.95 -4.34
C LYS A 42 -0.78 -11.72 -5.22
N VAL A 43 -1.79 -10.89 -5.42
CA VAL A 43 -1.79 -9.65 -6.20
C VAL A 43 -2.86 -8.72 -5.64
N GLU A 44 -2.54 -7.44 -5.58
CA GLU A 44 -3.46 -6.38 -5.18
C GLU A 44 -3.38 -5.23 -6.20
N SER A 45 -4.35 -4.31 -6.19
CA SER A 45 -4.40 -3.22 -7.18
C SER A 45 -3.12 -2.37 -7.20
N TYR A 46 -2.54 -2.10 -6.04
CA TYR A 46 -1.30 -1.30 -5.90
C TYR A 46 -0.03 -2.02 -6.38
N SER A 47 -0.07 -3.36 -6.51
CA SER A 47 1.07 -4.12 -7.04
C SER A 47 1.06 -4.20 -8.56
N LEU A 48 -0.07 -3.87 -9.21
CA LEU A 48 -0.20 -3.96 -10.66
C LEU A 48 0.84 -3.15 -11.41
N ASN A 49 1.34 -2.04 -10.86
CA ASN A 49 2.34 -1.21 -11.54
C ASN A 49 3.81 -1.60 -11.31
N GLN A 50 4.05 -2.63 -10.51
CA GLN A 50 5.38 -3.20 -10.30
C GLN A 50 5.83 -4.08 -11.48
N ILE A 51 7.12 -4.34 -11.62
CA ILE A 51 7.66 -5.18 -12.71
C ILE A 51 7.10 -6.59 -12.60
N ARG A 52 7.13 -7.16 -11.38
CA ARG A 52 6.40 -8.38 -11.00
C ARG A 52 5.27 -7.99 -10.07
N PRO A 53 4.00 -8.08 -10.51
CA PRO A 53 2.84 -7.73 -9.69
C PRO A 53 2.56 -8.69 -8.55
N THR A 54 3.25 -9.84 -8.51
CA THR A 54 3.12 -10.80 -7.42
C THR A 54 3.61 -10.21 -6.11
N LEU A 55 2.91 -10.56 -5.04
CA LEU A 55 3.28 -10.21 -3.68
C LEU A 55 3.27 -11.42 -2.76
N SER A 56 4.08 -11.34 -1.71
CA SER A 56 4.03 -12.25 -0.57
C SER A 56 3.86 -11.46 0.71
N TRP A 57 3.09 -12.00 1.65
CA TRP A 57 2.69 -11.32 2.87
C TRP A 57 3.53 -11.76 4.06
N ASN A 58 3.81 -10.80 4.92
CA ASN A 58 4.45 -11.00 6.20
C ASN A 58 3.84 -10.07 7.23
N LYS A 59 4.03 -10.39 8.50
CA LYS A 59 3.65 -9.53 9.61
C LYS A 59 4.91 -8.91 10.22
N LEU A 60 4.98 -7.59 10.29
CA LEU A 60 6.03 -6.88 11.02
C LEU A 60 5.55 -6.63 12.46
N VAL A 61 6.30 -7.14 13.43
CA VAL A 61 5.96 -7.01 14.85
C VAL A 61 6.90 -6.02 15.52
N LEU A 62 6.37 -4.88 15.94
CA LEU A 62 7.10 -3.87 16.71
C LEU A 62 7.07 -4.22 18.19
N LYS A 63 8.26 -4.37 18.80
CA LYS A 63 8.42 -4.78 20.20
C LYS A 63 9.15 -3.72 21.03
N PHE A 64 8.84 -3.71 22.33
CA PHE A 64 9.64 -3.08 23.38
C PHE A 64 9.79 -4.03 24.56
N ARG A 65 11.03 -4.42 24.91
CA ARG A 65 11.32 -5.37 26.01
C ARG A 65 10.42 -6.61 25.95
N ASP A 66 10.44 -7.29 24.80
CA ASP A 66 9.65 -8.49 24.48
C ASP A 66 8.13 -8.32 24.43
N ARG A 67 7.61 -7.10 24.65
CA ARG A 67 6.17 -6.81 24.50
C ARG A 67 5.88 -6.29 23.12
N THR A 68 4.94 -6.93 22.43
CA THR A 68 4.37 -6.40 21.19
C THR A 68 3.66 -5.07 21.48
N ILE A 69 4.12 -4.01 20.82
CA ILE A 69 3.50 -2.69 20.83
C ILE A 69 2.44 -2.60 19.73
N ASN A 70 2.80 -3.03 18.52
CA ASN A 70 1.89 -3.07 17.39
C ASN A 70 2.35 -4.10 16.36
N GLU A 71 1.44 -4.46 15.46
CA GLU A 71 1.69 -5.34 14.33
C GLU A 71 1.25 -4.65 13.04
N PHE A 72 2.03 -4.84 11.98
CA PHE A 72 1.74 -4.28 10.66
C PHE A 72 1.74 -5.40 9.65
N MET A 73 0.78 -5.35 8.72
CA MET A 73 0.84 -6.20 7.55
C MET A 73 1.84 -5.59 6.56
N THR A 74 2.72 -6.42 6.03
CA THR A 74 3.74 -6.01 5.06
C THR A 74 3.69 -6.91 3.85
N VAL A 75 4.09 -6.36 2.71
CA VAL A 75 4.20 -7.09 1.46
C VAL A 75 5.59 -6.96 0.88
N PHE A 76 6.08 -8.06 0.37
CA PHE A 76 7.22 -8.08 -0.53
C PHE A 76 6.72 -7.98 -1.97
N LEU A 77 7.29 -7.03 -2.70
CA LEU A 77 7.00 -6.71 -4.09
C LEU A 77 8.20 -7.04 -4.97
N ASP A 78 7.96 -7.14 -6.27
CA ASP A 78 9.00 -7.31 -7.29
C ASP A 78 9.92 -8.53 -7.10
N GLY A 79 9.36 -9.60 -6.53
CA GLY A 79 10.08 -10.81 -6.18
C GLY A 79 11.05 -10.57 -5.03
N VAL A 80 10.50 -10.18 -3.86
CA VAL A 80 11.21 -9.96 -2.58
C VAL A 80 12.31 -8.90 -2.57
N ARG A 81 12.32 -7.99 -3.56
CA ARG A 81 13.32 -6.91 -3.67
C ARG A 81 12.87 -5.58 -3.09
N PHE A 82 11.59 -5.47 -2.76
CA PHE A 82 11.00 -4.26 -2.24
C PHE A 82 10.00 -4.64 -1.15
N MET A 83 10.19 -4.16 0.07
CA MET A 83 9.20 -4.30 1.13
C MET A 83 8.41 -3.00 1.33
N SER A 84 7.10 -3.13 1.46
CA SER A 84 6.16 -2.04 1.78
C SER A 84 5.26 -2.49 2.92
N VAL A 85 4.80 -1.55 3.74
CA VAL A 85 3.61 -1.76 4.56
C VAL A 85 2.43 -1.97 3.62
N ALA A 86 1.53 -2.88 3.95
CA ALA A 86 0.30 -3.04 3.18
C ALA A 86 -0.61 -1.83 3.43
N PRO A 87 -1.07 -1.13 2.38
CA PRO A 87 -1.99 -0.01 2.55
C PRO A 87 -3.33 -0.47 3.14
N ASN A 88 -4.04 0.48 3.76
CA ASN A 88 -5.39 0.25 4.24
C ASN A 88 -6.38 0.24 3.09
N LEU A 89 -7.43 -0.56 3.21
CA LEU A 89 -8.54 -0.57 2.27
C LEU A 89 -9.60 0.47 2.67
N GLY A 90 -9.82 1.45 1.80
CA GLY A 90 -10.87 2.46 1.90
C GLY A 90 -12.02 2.17 0.94
N ALA A 91 -13.16 2.81 1.15
CA ALA A 91 -14.30 2.73 0.25
C ALA A 91 -15.03 4.07 0.16
N ILE A 92 -15.45 4.45 -1.05
CA ILE A 92 -16.24 5.68 -1.28
C ILE A 92 -17.69 5.46 -0.83
N ASN A 93 -18.25 4.30 -1.14
CA ASN A 93 -19.60 3.85 -0.79
C ASN A 93 -19.51 2.65 0.16
N SER A 94 -20.48 2.51 1.08
CA SER A 94 -20.48 1.43 2.10
C SER A 94 -21.70 0.52 2.05
N VAL A 95 -22.65 0.75 1.14
CA VAL A 95 -23.99 0.11 1.17
C VAL A 95 -24.40 -0.47 -0.20
N SER A 96 -23.47 -0.66 -1.14
CA SER A 96 -23.78 -1.18 -2.48
C SER A 96 -23.12 -2.54 -2.75
N SER A 97 -23.64 -3.29 -3.73
CA SER A 97 -23.02 -4.52 -4.23
C SER A 97 -21.73 -4.25 -5.02
N ASP A 98 -21.50 -3.01 -5.45
CA ASP A 98 -20.37 -2.57 -6.26
C ASP A 98 -19.57 -1.52 -5.48
N ILE A 99 -18.87 -2.00 -4.45
CA ILE A 99 -18.09 -1.16 -3.55
C ILE A 99 -16.89 -0.58 -4.33
N LEU A 100 -16.81 0.75 -4.37
CA LEU A 100 -15.71 1.50 -4.96
C LEU A 100 -14.60 1.61 -3.92
N THR A 101 -13.74 0.59 -3.88
CA THR A 101 -12.60 0.53 -2.98
C THR A 101 -11.38 1.25 -3.54
N PHE A 102 -10.48 1.65 -2.66
CA PHE A 102 -9.17 2.21 -2.99
C PHE A 102 -8.20 1.95 -1.84
N GLN A 103 -6.91 2.03 -2.12
CA GLN A 103 -5.85 1.73 -1.16
C GLN A 103 -5.27 3.03 -0.63
N TYR A 104 -5.00 3.12 0.68
CA TYR A 104 -4.56 4.38 1.27
C TYR A 104 -3.61 4.26 2.47
N PHE A 105 -2.89 5.34 2.70
CA PHE A 105 -2.21 5.65 3.96
C PHE A 105 -2.69 6.99 4.52
N ILE A 106 -2.49 7.16 5.83
CA ILE A 106 -2.60 8.46 6.50
C ILE A 106 -1.20 8.86 6.95
N GLU A 107 -0.75 10.04 6.56
CA GLU A 107 0.64 10.46 6.71
C GLU A 107 1.09 10.57 8.18
N ASP A 108 0.16 10.92 9.06
CA ASP A 108 0.39 11.01 10.50
C ASP A 108 0.12 9.70 11.25
N SER A 109 0.01 8.57 10.55
CA SER A 109 -0.21 7.26 11.18
C SER A 109 1.10 6.55 11.56
N LEU A 110 0.99 5.48 12.35
CA LEU A 110 2.13 4.65 12.71
C LEU A 110 2.60 3.80 11.53
N GLU A 111 1.65 3.28 10.76
CA GLU A 111 1.84 2.52 9.52
C GLU A 111 2.67 3.32 8.53
N PHE A 112 2.32 4.60 8.29
CA PHE A 112 3.07 5.41 7.34
C PHE A 112 4.45 5.83 7.87
N ALA A 113 4.64 5.90 9.18
CA ALA A 113 5.98 6.09 9.75
C ALA A 113 6.89 4.88 9.49
N VAL A 114 6.34 3.65 9.56
CA VAL A 114 7.06 2.42 9.19
C VAL A 114 7.32 2.38 7.68
N GLU A 115 6.34 2.76 6.86
CA GLU A 115 6.52 2.85 5.41
C GLU A 115 7.65 3.84 5.05
N LYS A 116 7.66 5.04 5.65
CA LYS A 116 8.76 6.01 5.47
C LYS A 116 10.11 5.43 5.88
N LEU A 117 10.17 4.62 6.93
CA LEU A 117 11.39 3.91 7.29
C LEU A 117 11.83 2.97 6.15
N PHE A 118 10.94 2.10 5.64
CA PHE A 118 11.30 1.20 4.54
C PHE A 118 11.80 1.93 3.30
N LEU A 119 11.11 3.01 2.91
CA LEU A 119 11.47 3.85 1.77
C LEU A 119 12.80 4.61 1.94
N SER A 120 13.28 4.76 3.18
CA SER A 120 14.50 5.51 3.50
C SER A 120 15.76 4.65 3.60
N ILE A 121 15.60 3.33 3.67
CA ILE A 121 16.72 2.38 3.77
C ILE A 121 17.50 2.45 2.47
N LYS A 122 18.73 2.94 2.51
CA LYS A 122 19.56 3.15 1.31
C LYS A 122 20.24 1.88 0.81
N HIS A 123 20.42 0.90 1.70
CA HIS A 123 21.18 -0.31 1.46
C HIS A 123 20.49 -1.48 2.18
N GLY A 124 19.96 -2.43 1.41
CA GLY A 124 19.30 -3.64 1.93
C GLY A 124 18.59 -4.37 0.80
N GLY A 125 18.41 -5.69 0.92
CA GLY A 125 17.74 -6.51 -0.11
C GLY A 125 16.28 -6.12 -0.40
N ILE A 126 15.71 -5.25 0.44
CA ILE A 126 14.31 -4.84 0.45
C ILE A 126 14.07 -3.38 0.06
N SER A 127 15.14 -2.64 -0.26
CA SER A 127 15.07 -1.21 -0.55
C SER A 127 14.55 -0.99 -1.98
N PRO A 128 13.46 -0.22 -2.18
CA PRO A 128 13.01 0.10 -3.51
C PRO A 128 13.96 1.06 -4.23
N ASP A 129 14.08 0.90 -5.54
CA ASP A 129 14.54 1.99 -6.39
C ASP A 129 13.44 3.05 -6.62
N SER A 130 13.83 4.21 -7.18
CA SER A 130 12.89 5.31 -7.44
C SER A 130 11.73 4.94 -8.37
N PHE A 131 11.92 3.98 -9.29
CA PHE A 131 10.88 3.51 -10.19
C PHE A 131 9.87 2.65 -9.45
N GLN A 132 10.32 1.72 -8.61
CA GLN A 132 9.46 0.87 -7.79
C GLN A 132 8.61 1.70 -6.81
N GLN A 133 9.26 2.63 -6.11
CA GLN A 133 8.60 3.55 -5.18
C GLN A 133 7.55 4.41 -5.90
N SER A 134 7.93 5.06 -7.01
CA SER A 134 7.00 5.91 -7.75
C SER A 134 5.82 5.13 -8.32
N ASN A 135 6.02 3.88 -8.74
CA ASN A 135 4.93 3.03 -9.22
C ASN A 135 3.99 2.56 -8.11
N LEU A 136 4.49 2.33 -6.90
CA LEU A 136 3.64 1.96 -5.77
C LEU A 136 2.64 3.08 -5.46
N PHE A 137 3.14 4.31 -5.33
CA PHE A 137 2.33 5.47 -4.96
C PHE A 137 1.45 6.03 -6.10
N LYS A 138 1.51 5.47 -7.31
CA LYS A 138 0.52 5.78 -8.36
C LYS A 138 -0.89 5.29 -8.01
N ASN A 139 -0.97 4.26 -7.15
CA ASN A 139 -2.21 3.55 -6.87
C ASN A 139 -2.55 3.52 -5.37
N ILE A 140 -1.83 4.30 -4.56
CA ILE A 140 -2.08 4.43 -3.12
C ILE A 140 -2.34 5.90 -2.82
N VAL A 141 -3.50 6.19 -2.26
CA VAL A 141 -3.87 7.53 -1.81
C VAL A 141 -3.14 7.83 -0.50
N VAL A 142 -2.42 8.94 -0.41
CA VAL A 142 -1.80 9.39 0.84
C VAL A 142 -2.52 10.64 1.34
N PHE A 143 -3.37 10.46 2.36
CA PHE A 143 -4.00 11.55 3.07
C PHE A 143 -3.04 12.13 4.10
N LYS A 144 -3.12 13.44 4.35
CA LYS A 144 -2.33 14.12 5.37
C LYS A 144 -2.70 13.65 6.78
N ASP A 145 -4.01 13.56 7.03
CA ASP A 145 -4.60 13.20 8.31
C ASP A 145 -6.01 12.61 8.09
N GLN A 146 -6.58 12.05 9.15
CA GLN A 146 -7.93 11.48 9.15
C GLN A 146 -9.01 12.50 8.74
N THR A 147 -8.83 13.78 9.07
CA THR A 147 -9.80 14.82 8.74
C THR A 147 -9.82 15.12 7.23
N GLU A 148 -8.67 15.09 6.56
CA GLU A 148 -8.58 15.22 5.10
C GLU A 148 -9.28 14.05 4.42
N MET A 149 -9.05 12.82 4.88
CA MET A 149 -9.71 11.62 4.38
C MET A 149 -11.24 11.74 4.49
N GLU A 150 -11.76 12.10 5.66
CA GLU A 150 -13.21 12.25 5.88
C GLU A 150 -13.84 13.32 4.98
N LYS A 151 -13.17 14.46 4.80
CA LYS A 151 -13.63 15.53 3.90
C LYS A 151 -13.68 15.07 2.45
N VAL A 152 -12.63 14.40 1.98
CA VAL A 152 -12.57 13.87 0.62
C VAL A 152 -13.69 12.84 0.41
N LEU A 153 -13.80 11.86 1.29
CA LEU A 153 -14.84 10.83 1.21
C LEU A 153 -16.24 11.43 1.22
N GLN A 154 -16.50 12.42 2.08
CA GLN A 154 -17.79 13.08 2.12
C GLN A 154 -18.11 13.81 0.81
N SER A 155 -17.12 14.44 0.15
CA SER A 155 -17.34 15.07 -1.15
C SER A 155 -17.49 14.06 -2.30
N LEU A 156 -16.87 12.89 -2.20
CA LEU A 156 -16.93 11.85 -3.24
C LEU A 156 -18.24 11.06 -3.18
N LYS A 157 -18.83 10.88 -1.99
CA LYS A 157 -20.13 10.21 -1.82
C LYS A 157 -21.23 10.80 -2.69
N SER A 158 -21.31 12.13 -2.82
CA SER A 158 -22.32 12.78 -3.67
C SER A 158 -22.07 12.62 -5.18
N LYS A 159 -20.98 11.96 -5.58
CA LYS A 159 -20.55 11.75 -6.98
C LYS A 159 -20.41 10.27 -7.31
N GLU A 160 -20.92 9.37 -6.46
CA GLU A 160 -20.76 7.92 -6.57
C GLU A 160 -21.06 7.39 -7.98
N ASP A 161 -22.21 7.75 -8.56
CA ASP A 161 -22.62 7.28 -9.89
C ASP A 161 -21.62 7.69 -10.99
N ILE A 162 -21.11 8.92 -10.91
CA ILE A 162 -20.13 9.45 -11.87
C ILE A 162 -18.79 8.73 -11.72
N ILE A 163 -18.37 8.46 -10.49
CA ILE A 163 -17.13 7.74 -10.20
C ILE A 163 -17.25 6.31 -10.70
N LYS A 164 -18.37 5.65 -10.44
CA LYS A 164 -18.66 4.30 -10.90
C LYS A 164 -18.55 4.18 -12.43
N GLU A 165 -19.16 5.12 -13.16
CA GLU A 165 -19.07 5.15 -14.63
C GLU A 165 -17.62 5.33 -15.11
N LYS A 166 -16.88 6.26 -14.51
CA LYS A 166 -15.49 6.57 -14.91
C LYS A 166 -14.49 5.47 -14.55
N CYS A 167 -14.71 4.80 -13.42
CA CYS A 167 -13.81 3.79 -12.88
C CYS A 167 -14.21 2.37 -13.30
N GLU A 168 -15.24 2.18 -14.12
CA GLU A 168 -15.57 0.87 -14.69
C GLU A 168 -14.41 0.40 -15.61
N PRO A 169 -13.85 -0.79 -15.38
CA PRO A 169 -12.82 -1.33 -16.26
C PRO A 169 -13.40 -1.72 -17.62
N SER A 170 -12.72 -1.32 -18.69
CA SER A 170 -13.02 -1.79 -20.03
C SER A 170 -12.61 -3.26 -20.19
N LYS A 171 -13.10 -3.90 -21.25
CA LYS A 171 -12.66 -5.26 -21.61
C LYS A 171 -11.16 -5.31 -21.89
N ASP A 172 -10.60 -4.24 -22.45
CA ASP A 172 -9.18 -4.15 -22.74
C ASP A 172 -8.34 -3.98 -21.46
N ASP A 173 -8.83 -3.24 -20.47
CA ASP A 173 -8.16 -3.12 -19.16
C ASP A 173 -8.02 -4.51 -18.50
N ILE A 174 -9.12 -5.26 -18.45
CA ILE A 174 -9.15 -6.61 -17.87
C ILE A 174 -8.24 -7.56 -18.65
N LYS A 175 -8.23 -7.46 -19.98
CA LYS A 175 -7.37 -8.27 -20.86
C LYS A 175 -5.90 -7.94 -20.63
N ASN A 176 -5.53 -6.68 -20.55
CA ASN A 176 -4.16 -6.23 -20.33
C ASN A 176 -3.67 -6.64 -18.94
N CYS A 177 -4.52 -6.48 -17.91
CA CYS A 177 -4.24 -6.96 -16.56
C CYS A 177 -3.99 -8.48 -16.55
N ARG A 178 -4.85 -9.27 -17.22
CA ARG A 178 -4.64 -10.72 -17.36
C ARG A 178 -3.32 -11.05 -18.05
N LEU A 179 -3.00 -10.38 -19.16
CA LEU A 179 -1.76 -10.61 -19.89
C LEU A 179 -0.53 -10.32 -19.01
N ARG A 180 -0.56 -9.23 -18.24
CA ARG A 180 0.51 -8.88 -17.32
C ARG A 180 0.71 -9.96 -16.24
N LEU A 181 -0.38 -10.41 -15.64
CA LEU A 181 -0.33 -11.44 -14.59
C LEU A 181 0.02 -12.84 -15.12
N SER A 182 -0.19 -13.11 -16.40
CA SER A 182 0.11 -14.43 -16.99
C SER A 182 1.58 -14.84 -16.98
N MET A 183 2.50 -13.90 -16.71
CA MET A 183 3.91 -14.19 -16.54
C MET A 183 4.24 -14.84 -15.19
N ASP A 184 3.46 -14.52 -14.16
CA ASP A 184 3.71 -14.96 -12.78
C ASP A 184 2.65 -15.93 -12.23
N PHE A 185 1.49 -16.02 -12.89
CA PHE A 185 0.35 -16.82 -12.46
C PHE A 185 -0.02 -17.88 -13.49
N ASN A 186 -0.37 -19.08 -13.03
CA ASN A 186 -0.93 -20.09 -13.92
C ASN A 186 -2.41 -19.81 -14.26
N ASN A 187 -2.95 -20.48 -15.28
CA ASN A 187 -4.31 -20.24 -15.76
C ASN A 187 -5.41 -20.44 -14.71
N ASN A 188 -5.24 -21.39 -13.78
CA ASN A 188 -6.25 -21.65 -12.75
C ASN A 188 -6.24 -20.53 -11.70
N GLU A 189 -5.04 -20.06 -11.31
CA GLU A 189 -4.90 -18.91 -10.40
C GLU A 189 -5.47 -17.64 -11.05
N LEU A 190 -5.20 -17.38 -12.33
CA LEU A 190 -5.77 -16.22 -13.03
C LEU A 190 -7.30 -16.25 -13.12
N GLN A 191 -7.90 -17.44 -13.17
CA GLN A 191 -9.36 -17.59 -13.22
C GLN A 191 -10.02 -17.35 -11.87
N SER A 192 -9.32 -17.59 -10.75
CA SER A 192 -9.84 -17.32 -9.41
C SER A 192 -9.73 -15.85 -9.01
N LEU A 193 -8.87 -15.07 -9.68
CA LEU A 193 -8.74 -13.63 -9.43
C LEU A 193 -9.96 -12.85 -9.93
N ASN A 194 -10.46 -11.94 -9.11
CA ASN A 194 -11.45 -10.95 -9.54
C ASN A 194 -10.75 -9.76 -10.23
N LEU A 195 -10.29 -10.00 -11.47
CA LEU A 195 -9.55 -8.99 -12.25
C LEU A 195 -10.36 -7.71 -12.49
N LYS A 196 -11.70 -7.82 -12.56
CA LYS A 196 -12.56 -6.64 -12.67
C LYS A 196 -12.38 -5.75 -11.43
N ASN A 197 -12.50 -6.31 -10.24
CA ASN A 197 -12.36 -5.52 -9.01
C ASN A 197 -10.95 -4.95 -8.84
N ILE A 198 -9.90 -5.72 -9.15
CA ILE A 198 -8.51 -5.23 -9.04
C ILE A 198 -8.29 -4.03 -9.98
N CYS A 199 -8.75 -4.12 -11.24
CA CYS A 199 -8.65 -3.00 -12.19
C CYS A 199 -9.51 -1.80 -11.77
N GLN A 200 -10.70 -2.06 -11.21
CA GLN A 200 -11.58 -0.99 -10.74
C GLN A 200 -10.96 -0.24 -9.57
N GLU A 201 -10.39 -0.95 -8.59
CA GLU A 201 -9.72 -0.36 -7.44
C GLU A 201 -8.50 0.48 -7.84
N GLU A 202 -7.73 0.06 -8.85
CA GLU A 202 -6.66 0.88 -9.45
C GLU A 202 -7.22 2.20 -9.99
N LYS A 203 -8.28 2.15 -10.80
CA LYS A 203 -8.92 3.34 -11.38
C LYS A 203 -9.54 4.25 -10.32
N VAL A 204 -10.14 3.69 -9.27
CA VAL A 204 -10.71 4.46 -8.16
C VAL A 204 -9.58 5.15 -7.40
N SER A 205 -8.47 4.45 -7.14
CA SER A 205 -7.30 5.04 -6.48
C SER A 205 -6.74 6.22 -7.29
N GLU A 206 -6.57 6.06 -8.60
CA GLU A 206 -6.16 7.15 -9.49
C GLU A 206 -7.14 8.34 -9.46
N TYR A 207 -8.45 8.07 -9.50
CA TYR A 207 -9.48 9.12 -9.41
C TYR A 207 -9.36 9.90 -8.09
N VAL A 208 -9.22 9.21 -6.95
CA VAL A 208 -9.12 9.84 -5.63
C VAL A 208 -7.83 10.64 -5.51
N ILE A 209 -6.69 10.14 -6.02
CA ILE A 209 -5.41 10.86 -6.06
C ILE A 209 -5.56 12.17 -6.85
N ASN A 210 -6.14 12.12 -8.04
CA ASN A 210 -6.35 13.30 -8.87
C ASN A 210 -7.26 14.32 -8.19
N TYR A 211 -8.39 13.86 -7.63
CA TYR A 211 -9.29 14.72 -6.87
C TYR A 211 -8.61 15.38 -5.66
N LEU A 212 -7.81 14.62 -4.91
CA LEU A 212 -7.08 15.10 -3.74
C LEU A 212 -6.03 16.16 -4.14
N ASN A 213 -5.30 15.93 -5.23
CA ASN A 213 -4.32 16.88 -5.77
C ASN A 213 -4.97 18.20 -6.20
N ASP A 214 -6.10 18.12 -6.92
CA ASP A 214 -6.88 19.31 -7.31
C ASP A 214 -7.39 20.07 -6.08
N MET A 215 -7.88 19.35 -5.07
CA MET A 215 -8.35 19.95 -3.81
C MET A 215 -7.21 20.71 -3.10
N ARG A 216 -6.03 20.10 -2.99
CA ARG A 216 -4.84 20.71 -2.34
C ARG A 216 -4.34 21.95 -3.08
N GLN A 217 -4.29 21.90 -4.42
CA GLN A 217 -3.90 23.06 -5.24
C GLN A 217 -4.86 24.24 -5.08
N ASN A 218 -6.17 23.98 -5.04
CA ASN A 218 -7.19 25.02 -4.88
C ASN A 218 -7.16 25.70 -3.49
N ILE A 219 -6.67 25.01 -2.46
CA ILE A 219 -6.46 25.57 -1.11
C ILE A 219 -5.22 26.46 -1.11
N SER A 220 -4.12 25.98 -1.71
CA SER A 220 -2.83 26.71 -1.80
C SER A 220 -2.90 28.05 -2.56
N ILE A 221 -3.93 28.29 -3.36
CA ILE A 221 -4.14 29.54 -4.11
C ILE A 221 -4.94 30.57 -3.27
N LYS A 222 -5.61 30.14 -2.19
CA LYS A 222 -6.46 31.00 -1.36
C LYS A 222 -5.79 31.49 -0.08
N ASP A 223 -4.59 30.97 0.23
CA ASP A 223 -3.70 31.42 1.30
C ASP A 223 -2.60 32.33 0.75
#